data_AF-A0AAU6RVG1-F1
#
_entry.id   AF-A0AAU6RVG1-F1
#
_cell.length_a   1.000
_cell.length_b   1.000
_cell.length_c   1.000
_cell.angle_alpha   90.00
_cell.angle_beta   90.00
_cell.angle_gamma   90.00
#
_symmetry.space_group_name_H-M   'P 1'
#
loop_
_entity.id
_entity.type
_entity.pdbx_description
1 polymer ?
#
loop_
_entity_poly.entity_id
_entity_poly.type
_entity_poly.pdbx_seq_one_letter_code
_entity_poly.pdbx_strand_id
1 'polypeptide(L)'
;MMDKLIAQIEKAKPLFEKLSRNIYLRAIRDGFISAMPVILFSSIFLLIAYVPNVFGFTWSKNAEMILMKPYHYTMGVIALLVAGTTAKSLTDSYNRKLDSTNQINFLSTMLAAICGFLFLASDAVKVGGFSSAFLGTKGLMTAFLAAFVTVIIYNFCVKRNITIKMPSEVPPNISQVFKDIFPFSFVILTLYGLDLLSRAILNTNVAESIVKFFAPLFTAADGYVGITIIFGAFALFWFIGIHGPSIVEPAIAAITYANIETNYQLLQAGEHADKILTSGTQMFIVTMGGTGATLVVPFMFMWLTKSKRNKAIGRASAVPTFFGVNEPILFGAPLVLNPVFFIPFVFAPIANVWIFKFFVDVLGMNSFSVNLPWTTPGPLGIIMGTGLGMWSFVLAITLIVVDVLIYYPFLKVYDKQILEEELAGVDNSNNLRDKVKENFDTTKADGILEKNTNNKANVINTENNLSNDSGLKEQTNVLVLCAGGGTSGLLANALNKAALEFDKPIKAAAGSYGAHMDIMKEYQLVILAPQVASNYEDIKIDTDRLGIKLAKTQGAEYIKLTRDGKGAVEFVEDQFKS
;
A
#
# COMPACT_ATOMS: atom_id res chain seq x y z
N MET A 1 5.18 -31.45 -9.53
CA MET A 1 3.88 -30.75 -9.61
C MET A 1 4.04 -29.26 -9.37
N MET A 2 4.78 -28.86 -8.31
CA MET A 2 5.14 -27.46 -8.05
C MET A 2 5.92 -26.81 -9.21
N ASP A 3 6.91 -27.48 -9.79
CA ASP A 3 7.72 -26.89 -10.89
C ASP A 3 6.90 -26.62 -12.17
N LYS A 4 5.89 -27.45 -12.45
CA LYS A 4 4.96 -27.21 -13.56
C LYS A 4 4.04 -26.03 -13.28
N LEU A 5 3.62 -25.85 -12.03
CA LEU A 5 2.81 -24.70 -11.59
C LEU A 5 3.64 -23.40 -11.66
N ILE A 6 4.88 -23.43 -11.16
CA ILE A 6 5.83 -22.31 -11.24
C ILE A 6 6.06 -21.92 -12.70
N ALA A 7 6.33 -22.87 -13.59
CA ALA A 7 6.50 -22.59 -15.02
C ALA A 7 5.24 -21.98 -15.69
N GLN A 8 4.04 -22.43 -15.30
CA GLN A 8 2.78 -21.83 -15.77
C GLN A 8 2.59 -20.39 -15.26
N ILE A 9 2.97 -20.12 -14.01
CA ILE A 9 2.84 -18.79 -13.42
C ILE A 9 3.91 -17.84 -13.98
N GLU A 10 5.15 -18.30 -14.19
CA GLU A 10 6.20 -17.53 -14.88
C GLU A 10 5.76 -17.15 -16.29
N LYS A 11 5.07 -18.04 -17.00
CA LYS A 11 4.45 -17.72 -18.30
C LYS A 11 3.37 -16.64 -18.20
N ALA A 12 2.67 -16.55 -17.07
CA ALA A 12 1.65 -15.53 -16.80
C ALA A 12 2.22 -14.21 -16.24
N LYS A 13 3.48 -14.19 -15.77
CA LYS A 13 4.15 -13.00 -15.21
C LYS A 13 4.04 -11.74 -16.10
N PRO A 14 4.27 -11.79 -17.44
CA PRO A 14 4.15 -10.60 -18.28
C PRO A 14 2.73 -10.03 -18.31
N LEU A 15 1.71 -10.88 -18.18
CA LEU A 15 0.31 -10.45 -18.10
C LEU A 15 0.06 -9.65 -16.81
N PHE A 16 0.56 -10.15 -15.68
CA PHE A 16 0.41 -9.49 -14.38
C PHE A 16 1.20 -8.19 -14.30
N GLU A 17 2.41 -8.14 -14.87
CA GLU A 17 3.17 -6.89 -14.99
C GLU A 17 2.44 -5.87 -15.87
N LYS A 18 1.83 -6.31 -16.99
CA LYS A 18 1.01 -5.45 -17.84
C LYS A 18 -0.22 -4.92 -17.10
N LEU A 19 -0.85 -5.74 -16.25
CA LEU A 19 -1.98 -5.33 -15.41
C LEU A 19 -1.54 -4.32 -14.35
N SER A 20 -0.42 -4.58 -13.65
CA SER A 20 0.21 -3.66 -12.68
C SER A 20 0.53 -2.29 -13.28
N ARG A 21 1.00 -2.29 -14.53
CA ARG A 21 1.37 -1.10 -15.29
C ARG A 21 0.19 -0.40 -15.96
N ASN A 22 -1.04 -0.90 -15.79
CA ASN A 22 -2.21 -0.23 -16.31
C ASN A 22 -2.40 1.12 -15.61
N ILE A 23 -2.34 2.20 -16.40
CA ILE A 23 -2.38 3.56 -15.89
C ILE A 23 -3.68 3.90 -15.15
N TYR A 24 -4.81 3.25 -15.47
CA TYR A 24 -6.09 3.50 -14.82
C TYR A 24 -6.16 2.86 -13.43
N LEU A 25 -5.75 1.59 -13.32
CA LEU A 25 -5.67 0.89 -12.04
C LEU A 25 -4.67 1.57 -11.11
N ARG A 26 -3.52 1.98 -11.66
CA ARG A 26 -2.51 2.75 -10.94
C ARG A 26 -3.05 4.09 -10.45
N ALA A 27 -3.79 4.82 -11.28
CA ALA A 27 -4.38 6.10 -10.89
C ALA A 27 -5.41 5.97 -9.77
N ILE A 28 -6.22 4.89 -9.76
CA ILE A 28 -7.12 4.57 -8.64
C ILE A 28 -6.30 4.43 -7.35
N ARG A 29 -5.28 3.56 -7.37
CA ARG A 29 -4.42 3.31 -6.21
C ARG A 29 -3.76 4.58 -5.69
N ASP A 30 -3.08 5.29 -6.56
CA ASP A 30 -2.28 6.47 -6.19
C ASP A 30 -3.19 7.62 -5.73
N GLY A 31 -4.41 7.72 -6.28
CA GLY A 31 -5.45 8.65 -5.83
C GLY A 31 -5.94 8.34 -4.41
N PHE A 32 -6.15 7.07 -4.07
CA PHE A 32 -6.48 6.64 -2.71
C PHE A 32 -5.35 6.86 -1.71
N ILE A 33 -4.10 6.54 -2.09
CA ILE A 33 -2.91 6.79 -1.26
C ILE A 33 -2.82 8.28 -0.91
N SER A 34 -3.07 9.15 -1.89
CA SER A 34 -3.09 10.60 -1.67
C SER A 34 -4.16 11.06 -0.67
N ALA A 35 -5.25 10.30 -0.52
CA ALA A 35 -6.33 10.58 0.42
C ALA A 35 -6.20 9.87 1.78
N MET A 36 -5.20 9.01 1.97
CA MET A 36 -5.00 8.27 3.23
C MET A 36 -4.94 9.14 4.49
N PRO A 37 -4.25 10.30 4.51
CA PRO A 37 -4.23 11.14 5.71
C PRO A 37 -5.64 11.53 6.21
N VAL A 38 -6.55 11.80 5.26
CA VAL A 38 -7.95 12.12 5.54
C VAL A 38 -8.66 10.89 6.14
N ILE A 39 -8.50 9.72 5.53
CA ILE A 39 -9.11 8.46 5.98
C ILE A 39 -8.66 8.13 7.43
N LEU A 40 -7.36 8.21 7.70
CA LEU A 40 -6.78 7.87 9.00
C LEU A 40 -7.20 8.85 10.09
N PHE A 41 -7.15 10.15 9.82
CA PHE A 41 -7.57 11.18 10.77
C PHE A 41 -9.03 11.01 11.19
N SER A 42 -9.92 10.78 10.22
CA SER A 42 -11.36 10.63 10.46
C SER A 42 -11.70 9.46 11.37
N SER A 43 -10.93 8.39 11.24
CA SER A 43 -11.20 7.13 11.93
C SER A 43 -10.95 7.21 13.42
N ILE A 44 -10.04 8.08 13.86
CA ILE A 44 -9.82 8.36 15.28
C ILE A 44 -11.09 8.91 15.93
N PHE A 45 -11.77 9.85 15.25
CA PHE A 45 -13.02 10.44 15.76
C PHE A 45 -14.17 9.44 15.79
N LEU A 46 -14.25 8.57 14.78
CA LEU A 46 -15.20 7.46 14.76
C LEU A 46 -15.01 6.53 15.97
N LEU A 47 -13.76 6.19 16.30
CA LEU A 47 -13.44 5.36 17.46
C LEU A 47 -13.84 6.06 18.76
N ILE A 48 -13.49 7.33 18.94
CA ILE A 48 -13.84 8.11 20.14
C ILE A 48 -15.37 8.19 20.30
N ALA A 49 -16.10 8.38 19.20
CA ALA A 49 -17.54 8.50 19.22
C ALA A 49 -18.23 7.18 19.62
N TYR A 50 -17.78 6.02 19.14
CA TYR A 50 -18.60 4.81 19.27
C TYR A 50 -17.98 3.63 20.00
N VAL A 51 -16.66 3.59 20.18
CA VAL A 51 -16.04 2.56 21.03
C VAL A 51 -16.58 2.59 22.47
N PRO A 52 -16.84 3.76 23.10
CA PRO A 52 -17.41 3.80 24.44
C PRO A 52 -18.78 3.09 24.60
N ASN A 53 -19.58 3.02 23.52
CA ASN A 53 -20.91 2.38 23.56
C ASN A 53 -20.83 0.91 23.98
N VAL A 54 -19.72 0.25 23.65
CA VAL A 54 -19.44 -1.15 24.01
C VAL A 54 -19.34 -1.34 25.53
N PHE A 55 -18.91 -0.31 26.25
CA PHE A 55 -18.82 -0.30 27.71
C PHE A 55 -20.09 0.23 28.38
N GLY A 56 -21.20 0.32 27.62
CA GLY A 56 -22.47 0.85 28.11
C GLY A 56 -22.49 2.38 28.28
N PHE A 57 -21.47 3.08 27.79
CA PHE A 57 -21.40 4.53 27.81
C PHE A 57 -21.77 5.09 26.44
N THR A 58 -22.85 5.86 26.37
CA THR A 58 -23.21 6.61 25.16
C THR A 58 -23.01 8.10 25.38
N TRP A 59 -22.46 8.77 24.38
CA TRP A 59 -22.39 10.23 24.40
C TRP A 59 -23.79 10.84 24.33
N SER A 60 -23.95 12.06 24.83
CA SER A 60 -25.16 12.84 24.51
C SER A 60 -25.20 13.11 23.01
N LYS A 61 -26.39 13.25 22.42
CA LYS A 61 -26.54 13.55 20.98
C LYS A 61 -25.71 14.76 20.52
N ASN A 62 -25.61 15.79 21.37
CA ASN A 62 -24.79 16.97 21.07
C ASN A 62 -23.30 16.65 21.05
N ALA A 63 -22.81 15.86 22.00
CA ALA A 63 -21.41 15.45 22.04
C ALA A 63 -21.06 14.51 20.87
N GLU A 64 -21.95 13.56 20.55
CA GLU A 64 -21.83 12.69 19.38
C GLU A 64 -21.74 13.51 18.09
N MET A 65 -22.64 14.49 17.88
CA MET A 65 -22.59 15.39 16.72
C MET A 65 -21.27 16.16 16.62
N ILE A 66 -20.72 16.62 17.75
CA ILE A 66 -19.42 17.32 17.78
C ILE A 66 -18.29 16.36 17.41
N LEU A 67 -18.29 15.14 17.96
CA LEU A 67 -17.28 14.12 17.68
C LEU A 67 -17.36 13.61 16.24
N MET A 68 -18.56 13.56 15.65
CA MET A 68 -18.78 13.10 14.29
C MET A 68 -18.61 14.15 13.22
N LYS A 69 -18.60 15.43 13.59
CA LYS A 69 -18.39 16.52 12.64
C LYS A 69 -17.07 16.35 11.85
N PRO A 70 -15.90 16.06 12.46
CA PRO A 70 -14.69 15.74 11.71
C PRO A 70 -14.91 14.65 10.66
N TYR A 71 -15.50 13.51 11.04
CA TYR A 71 -15.77 12.39 10.14
C TYR A 71 -16.62 12.77 8.92
N HIS A 72 -17.71 13.51 9.12
CA HIS A 72 -18.60 13.91 8.04
C HIS A 72 -17.93 14.85 7.02
N TYR A 73 -17.04 15.72 7.48
CA TYR A 73 -16.35 16.69 6.62
C TYR A 73 -15.08 16.12 5.95
N THR A 74 -14.74 14.87 6.24
CA THR A 74 -13.57 14.17 5.70
C THR A 74 -13.97 12.88 5.01
N MET A 75 -14.27 11.81 5.75
CA MET A 75 -14.73 10.53 5.20
C MET A 75 -16.09 10.66 4.52
N GLY A 76 -16.97 11.51 5.03
CA GLY A 76 -18.27 11.81 4.42
C GLY A 76 -18.18 12.50 3.05
N VAL A 77 -17.00 12.96 2.64
CA VAL A 77 -16.74 13.56 1.31
C VAL A 77 -15.57 12.91 0.57
N ILE A 78 -15.17 11.69 0.97
CA ILE A 78 -13.97 11.04 0.44
C ILE A 78 -14.02 10.78 -1.07
N ALA A 79 -15.19 10.47 -1.66
CA ALA A 79 -15.28 10.26 -3.10
C ALA A 79 -15.04 11.55 -3.89
N LEU A 80 -15.44 12.69 -3.35
CA LEU A 80 -15.13 14.00 -3.92
C LEU A 80 -13.62 14.22 -4.00
N LEU A 81 -12.90 13.95 -2.90
CA LEU A 81 -11.44 14.09 -2.82
C LEU A 81 -10.75 13.11 -3.78
N VAL A 82 -11.20 11.85 -3.79
CA VAL A 82 -10.65 10.78 -4.62
C VAL A 82 -10.90 11.03 -6.12
N ALA A 83 -12.02 11.62 -6.52
CA ALA A 83 -12.25 12.02 -7.91
C ALA A 83 -11.12 12.93 -8.42
N GLY A 84 -10.76 13.93 -7.61
CA GLY A 84 -9.67 14.85 -7.89
C GLY A 84 -8.30 14.18 -7.87
N THR A 85 -7.95 13.45 -6.81
CA THR A 85 -6.63 12.84 -6.67
C THR A 85 -6.39 11.74 -7.70
N THR A 86 -7.39 10.92 -8.03
CA THR A 86 -7.31 9.94 -9.12
C THR A 86 -7.15 10.62 -10.48
N ALA A 87 -7.86 11.72 -10.74
CA ALA A 87 -7.68 12.50 -11.97
C ALA A 87 -6.26 13.06 -12.08
N LYS A 88 -5.70 13.59 -10.98
CA LYS A 88 -4.31 14.05 -10.89
C LYS A 88 -3.33 12.93 -11.23
N SER A 89 -3.44 11.78 -10.57
CA SER A 89 -2.55 10.62 -10.80
C SER A 89 -2.65 10.05 -12.23
N LEU A 90 -3.86 10.05 -12.81
CA LEU A 90 -4.04 9.64 -14.21
C LEU A 90 -3.47 10.68 -15.17
N THR A 91 -3.63 11.98 -14.87
CA THR A 91 -3.06 13.08 -15.66
C THR A 91 -1.54 12.97 -15.71
N ASP A 92 -0.88 12.76 -14.57
CA ASP A 92 0.57 12.55 -14.51
C ASP A 92 0.99 11.39 -15.41
N SER A 93 0.23 10.28 -15.40
CA SER A 93 0.51 9.12 -16.24
C SER A 93 0.33 9.37 -17.75
N TYR A 94 -0.61 10.23 -18.14
CA TYR A 94 -0.78 10.67 -19.52
C TYR A 94 0.31 11.65 -19.95
N ASN A 95 0.67 12.57 -19.05
CA ASN A 95 1.71 13.59 -19.23
C ASN A 95 3.09 12.99 -19.53
N ARG A 96 3.41 11.80 -18.99
CA ARG A 96 4.63 11.04 -19.37
C ARG A 96 4.74 10.75 -20.88
N LYS A 97 3.62 10.72 -21.60
CA LYS A 97 3.55 10.43 -23.05
C LYS A 97 3.32 11.67 -23.90
N LEU A 98 3.26 12.84 -23.28
CA LEU A 98 3.06 14.13 -23.96
C LEU A 98 4.36 14.91 -23.96
N ASP A 99 4.50 15.81 -24.92
CA ASP A 99 5.66 16.69 -25.02
C ASP A 99 5.75 17.60 -23.80
N SER A 100 6.97 17.87 -23.31
CA SER A 100 7.21 18.69 -22.12
C SER A 100 6.63 20.11 -22.24
N THR A 101 6.48 20.61 -23.46
CA THR A 101 5.91 21.92 -23.80
C THR A 101 4.39 21.92 -23.94
N ASN A 102 3.75 20.75 -23.97
CA ASN A 102 2.31 20.58 -24.16
C ASN A 102 1.72 19.54 -23.19
N GLN A 103 1.83 19.83 -21.89
CA GLN A 103 1.34 19.00 -20.81
C GLN A 103 -0.10 19.38 -20.44
N ILE A 104 -0.87 18.40 -19.98
CA ILE A 104 -2.18 18.60 -19.36
C ILE A 104 -1.96 19.21 -17.97
N ASN A 105 -2.71 20.26 -17.65
CA ASN A 105 -2.70 20.84 -16.31
C ASN A 105 -3.45 19.93 -15.32
N PHE A 106 -2.71 19.31 -14.40
CA PHE A 106 -3.28 18.39 -13.41
C PHE A 106 -4.25 19.08 -12.44
N LEU A 107 -4.07 20.38 -12.16
CA LEU A 107 -4.98 21.11 -11.29
C LEU A 107 -6.33 21.31 -11.98
N SER A 108 -6.30 21.56 -13.29
CA SER A 108 -7.50 21.71 -14.10
C SER A 108 -8.29 20.40 -14.21
N THR A 109 -7.61 19.27 -14.44
CA THR A 109 -8.27 17.95 -14.45
C THR A 109 -8.81 17.57 -13.07
N MET A 110 -8.10 17.92 -11.99
CA MET A 110 -8.59 17.72 -10.63
C MET A 110 -9.91 18.47 -10.38
N LEU A 111 -9.95 19.76 -10.71
CA LEU A 111 -11.16 20.58 -10.57
C LEU A 111 -12.30 20.09 -11.48
N ALA A 112 -12.00 19.74 -12.73
CA ALA A 112 -12.99 19.23 -13.67
C ALA A 112 -13.58 17.89 -13.22
N ALA A 113 -12.76 16.99 -12.65
CA ALA A 113 -13.22 15.71 -12.12
C ALA A 113 -14.08 15.88 -10.87
N ILE A 114 -13.72 16.81 -9.96
CA ILE A 114 -14.52 17.15 -8.77
C ILE A 114 -15.89 17.70 -9.18
N CYS A 115 -15.91 18.72 -10.05
CA CYS A 115 -17.15 19.32 -10.54
C CYS A 115 -17.99 18.30 -11.32
N GLY A 116 -17.36 17.54 -12.20
CA GLY A 116 -18.00 16.47 -12.97
C GLY A 116 -18.60 15.38 -12.09
N PHE A 117 -17.89 14.96 -11.04
CA PHE A 117 -18.40 14.01 -10.06
C PHE A 117 -19.65 14.55 -9.34
N LEU A 118 -19.68 15.82 -8.96
CA LEU A 118 -20.86 16.43 -8.33
C LEU A 118 -22.10 16.35 -9.24
N PHE A 119 -21.95 16.55 -10.56
CA PHE A 119 -23.05 16.35 -11.51
C PHE A 119 -23.58 14.91 -11.52
N LEU A 120 -22.70 13.92 -11.36
CA LEU A 120 -23.07 12.49 -11.40
C LEU A 120 -23.65 11.96 -10.09
N ALA A 121 -23.29 12.58 -8.96
CA ALA A 121 -23.44 12.00 -7.63
C ALA A 121 -24.28 12.83 -6.66
N SER A 122 -24.61 14.08 -7.00
CA SER A 122 -25.27 14.98 -6.07
C SER A 122 -26.59 15.53 -6.62
N ASP A 123 -27.67 15.31 -5.89
CA ASP A 123 -28.99 15.88 -6.18
C ASP A 123 -29.20 17.20 -5.44
N ALA A 124 -30.04 18.09 -5.97
CA ALA A 124 -30.45 19.30 -5.26
C ALA A 124 -31.32 18.94 -4.04
N VAL A 125 -31.10 19.61 -2.91
CA VAL A 125 -31.96 19.45 -1.71
C VAL A 125 -33.05 20.53 -1.65
N LYS A 126 -34.16 20.22 -0.98
CA LYS A 126 -35.39 21.05 -0.96
C LYS A 126 -35.20 22.50 -0.49
N VAL A 127 -34.18 22.78 0.32
CA VAL A 127 -33.93 24.11 0.94
C VAL A 127 -32.58 24.68 0.48
N GLY A 128 -32.27 24.53 -0.81
CA GLY A 128 -31.02 25.01 -1.39
C GLY A 128 -29.80 24.17 -0.96
N GLY A 129 -28.81 24.07 -1.83
CA GLY A 129 -27.65 23.20 -1.66
C GLY A 129 -27.81 21.84 -2.33
N PHE A 130 -26.92 20.91 -2.00
CA PHE A 130 -26.78 19.64 -2.71
C PHE A 130 -26.57 18.47 -1.74
N SER A 131 -27.05 17.29 -2.12
CA SER A 131 -27.09 16.09 -1.30
C SER A 131 -25.70 15.50 -1.09
N SER A 132 -25.36 15.17 0.15
CA SER A 132 -24.11 14.49 0.48
C SER A 132 -24.16 12.97 0.34
N ALA A 133 -25.29 12.39 -0.11
CA ALA A 133 -25.57 10.96 -0.05
C ALA A 133 -24.50 10.08 -0.73
N PHE A 134 -23.95 10.54 -1.85
CA PHE A 134 -22.89 9.83 -2.59
C PHE A 134 -21.53 10.52 -2.50
N LEU A 135 -21.35 11.60 -1.73
CA LEU A 135 -20.06 12.29 -1.64
C LEU A 135 -19.01 11.50 -0.83
N GLY A 136 -19.48 10.64 0.07
CA GLY A 136 -18.66 9.72 0.83
C GLY A 136 -18.31 8.46 0.03
N THR A 137 -18.03 7.37 0.72
CA THR A 137 -17.55 6.12 0.10
C THR A 137 -18.50 5.52 -0.95
N LYS A 138 -19.82 5.75 -0.83
CA LYS A 138 -20.84 5.28 -1.78
C LYS A 138 -20.62 5.79 -3.22
N GLY A 139 -19.98 6.96 -3.40
CA GLY A 139 -19.70 7.51 -4.73
C GLY A 139 -18.33 7.16 -5.31
N LEU A 140 -17.51 6.34 -4.66
CA LEU A 140 -16.11 6.12 -5.08
C LEU A 140 -15.98 5.55 -6.51
N MET A 141 -16.90 4.68 -6.91
CA MET A 141 -16.92 4.15 -8.28
C MET A 141 -17.25 5.26 -9.31
N THR A 142 -18.17 6.15 -8.97
CA THR A 142 -18.54 7.31 -9.79
C THR A 142 -17.42 8.34 -9.85
N ALA A 143 -16.67 8.51 -8.76
CA ALA A 143 -15.47 9.34 -8.72
C ALA A 143 -14.42 8.88 -9.73
N PHE A 144 -14.20 7.57 -9.87
CA PHE A 144 -13.31 7.03 -10.89
C PHE A 144 -13.82 7.25 -12.30
N LEU A 145 -15.12 7.03 -12.54
CA LEU A 145 -15.73 7.32 -13.84
C LEU A 145 -15.49 8.78 -14.23
N ALA A 146 -15.78 9.72 -13.32
CA ALA A 146 -15.53 11.14 -13.52
C ALA A 146 -14.06 11.39 -13.85
N ALA A 147 -13.13 10.92 -13.01
CA ALA A 147 -11.69 11.10 -13.22
C ALA A 147 -11.21 10.55 -14.58
N PHE A 148 -11.67 9.36 -14.98
CA PHE A 148 -11.26 8.73 -16.23
C PHE A 148 -11.77 9.50 -17.44
N VAL A 149 -13.07 9.83 -17.46
CA VAL A 149 -13.67 10.61 -18.55
C VAL A 149 -12.99 11.98 -18.66
N THR A 150 -12.75 12.64 -17.51
CA THR A 150 -12.05 13.92 -17.46
C THR A 150 -10.68 13.86 -18.15
N VAL A 151 -9.80 12.96 -17.74
CA VAL A 151 -8.43 12.92 -18.29
C VAL A 151 -8.41 12.47 -19.75
N ILE A 152 -9.30 11.56 -20.15
CA ILE A 152 -9.43 11.13 -21.56
C ILE A 152 -9.80 12.33 -22.45
N ILE A 153 -10.78 13.14 -22.05
CA ILE A 153 -11.21 14.33 -22.79
C ILE A 153 -10.11 15.39 -22.81
N TYR A 154 -9.46 15.66 -21.68
CA TYR A 154 -8.35 16.61 -21.62
C TYR A 154 -7.21 16.20 -22.55
N ASN A 155 -6.80 14.93 -22.51
CA ASN A 155 -5.79 14.41 -23.42
C ASN A 155 -6.23 14.51 -24.89
N PHE A 156 -7.50 14.25 -25.20
CA PHE A 156 -8.04 14.40 -26.56
C PHE A 156 -7.90 15.84 -27.07
N CYS A 157 -8.23 16.82 -26.23
CA CYS A 157 -8.16 18.24 -26.57
C CYS A 157 -6.72 18.75 -26.69
N VAL A 158 -5.87 18.44 -25.70
CA VAL A 158 -4.47 18.90 -25.65
C VAL A 158 -3.66 18.33 -26.82
N LYS A 159 -3.83 17.05 -27.16
CA LYS A 159 -3.15 16.44 -28.32
C LYS A 159 -3.55 17.07 -29.66
N ARG A 160 -4.77 17.59 -29.76
CA ARG A 160 -5.30 18.20 -30.98
C ARG A 160 -5.24 19.72 -30.97
N ASN A 161 -4.60 20.32 -29.97
CA ASN A 161 -4.57 21.77 -29.76
C ASN A 161 -5.96 22.42 -29.77
N ILE A 162 -6.99 21.70 -29.30
CA ILE A 162 -8.36 22.21 -29.12
C ILE A 162 -8.37 23.03 -27.84
N THR A 163 -7.87 24.26 -27.97
CA THR A 163 -7.59 25.18 -26.86
C THR A 163 -7.77 26.61 -27.37
N ILE A 164 -8.00 27.55 -26.46
CA ILE A 164 -7.95 28.97 -26.81
C ILE A 164 -6.48 29.38 -26.91
N LYS A 165 -6.07 29.87 -28.08
CA LYS A 165 -4.69 30.30 -28.34
C LYS A 165 -4.50 31.75 -27.88
N MET A 166 -3.58 31.96 -26.94
CA MET A 166 -3.20 33.30 -26.50
C MET A 166 -1.97 33.82 -27.28
N PRO A 167 -1.87 35.14 -27.52
CA PRO A 167 -0.67 35.77 -28.06
C PRO A 167 0.59 35.54 -27.19
N SER A 168 1.77 35.72 -27.78
CA SER A 168 3.07 35.54 -27.10
C SER A 168 3.30 36.48 -25.92
N GLU A 169 2.61 37.62 -25.91
CA GLU A 169 2.73 38.66 -24.89
C GLU A 169 2.03 38.27 -23.58
N VAL A 170 1.20 37.22 -23.60
CA VAL A 170 0.41 36.80 -22.45
C VAL A 170 1.21 35.84 -21.58
N PRO A 171 1.35 36.10 -20.27
CA PRO A 171 2.08 35.22 -19.35
C PRO A 171 1.63 33.75 -19.42
N PRO A 172 2.55 32.77 -19.36
CA PRO A 172 2.22 31.35 -19.48
C PRO A 172 1.15 30.86 -18.52
N ASN A 173 1.15 31.35 -17.27
CA ASN A 173 0.17 30.98 -16.25
C ASN A 173 -1.26 31.39 -16.65
N ILE A 174 -1.42 32.55 -17.31
CA ILE A 174 -2.72 33.02 -17.80
C ILE A 174 -3.11 32.24 -19.05
N SER A 175 -2.17 32.05 -19.98
CA SER A 175 -2.37 31.26 -21.20
C SER A 175 -2.87 29.84 -20.90
N GLN A 176 -2.34 29.20 -19.86
CA GLN A 176 -2.77 27.86 -19.46
C GLN A 176 -4.24 27.80 -19.04
N VAL A 177 -4.74 28.80 -18.29
CA VAL A 177 -6.16 28.83 -17.87
C VAL A 177 -7.08 28.88 -19.08
N PHE A 178 -6.77 29.70 -20.09
CA PHE A 178 -7.55 29.76 -21.34
C PHE A 178 -7.43 28.50 -22.18
N LYS A 179 -6.25 27.86 -22.20
CA LYS A 179 -6.08 26.56 -22.87
C LYS A 179 -6.99 25.49 -22.28
N ASP A 180 -7.22 25.53 -20.96
CA ASP A 180 -8.01 24.55 -20.24
C ASP A 180 -9.54 24.74 -20.36
N ILE A 181 -10.03 25.90 -20.86
CA ILE A 181 -11.48 26.22 -20.92
C ILE A 181 -12.27 25.20 -21.76
N PHE A 182 -11.82 24.90 -22.98
CA PHE A 182 -12.51 23.92 -23.83
C PHE A 182 -12.46 22.50 -23.27
N PRO A 183 -11.29 21.96 -22.86
CA PRO A 183 -11.23 20.69 -22.14
C PRO A 183 -12.21 20.62 -20.96
N PHE A 184 -12.19 21.61 -20.08
CA PHE A 184 -13.07 21.68 -18.91
C PHE A 184 -14.55 21.66 -19.32
N SER A 185 -14.92 22.50 -20.28
CA SER A 185 -16.31 22.61 -20.75
C SER A 185 -16.83 21.29 -21.33
N PHE A 186 -16.02 20.62 -22.16
CA PHE A 186 -16.41 19.33 -22.73
C PHE A 186 -16.56 18.24 -21.67
N VAL A 187 -15.70 18.23 -20.65
CA VAL A 187 -15.85 17.31 -19.51
C VAL A 187 -17.18 17.54 -18.81
N ILE A 188 -17.49 18.78 -18.42
CA ILE A 188 -18.72 19.09 -17.70
C ILE A 188 -19.95 18.74 -18.55
N LEU A 189 -19.98 19.14 -19.82
CA LEU A 189 -21.12 18.83 -20.70
C LEU A 189 -21.29 17.32 -20.92
N THR A 190 -20.19 16.56 -21.04
CA THR A 190 -20.25 15.11 -21.22
C THR A 190 -20.80 14.41 -19.98
N LEU A 191 -20.27 14.75 -18.80
CA LEU A 191 -20.69 14.13 -17.55
C LEU A 191 -22.11 14.55 -17.16
N TYR A 192 -22.48 15.82 -17.40
CA TYR A 192 -23.84 16.30 -17.24
C TYR A 192 -24.82 15.58 -18.17
N GLY A 193 -24.46 15.42 -19.46
CA GLY A 193 -25.27 14.66 -20.41
C GLY A 193 -25.45 13.20 -19.99
N LEU A 194 -24.41 12.57 -19.43
CA LEU A 194 -24.47 11.21 -18.89
C LEU A 194 -25.43 11.12 -17.69
N ASP A 195 -25.43 12.12 -16.80
CA ASP A 195 -26.40 12.18 -15.70
C ASP A 195 -27.84 12.35 -16.18
N LEU A 196 -28.09 13.28 -17.11
CA LEU A 196 -29.41 13.44 -17.72
C LEU A 196 -29.91 12.15 -18.39
N LEU A 197 -29.03 11.42 -19.08
CA LEU A 197 -29.38 10.15 -19.70
C LEU A 197 -29.74 9.08 -18.66
N SER A 198 -28.96 8.96 -17.58
CA SER A 198 -29.27 8.05 -16.47
C SER A 198 -30.64 8.36 -15.87
N ARG A 199 -30.95 9.64 -15.65
CA ARG A 199 -32.25 10.05 -15.11
C ARG A 199 -33.39 9.73 -16.08
N ALA A 200 -33.19 9.94 -17.38
CA ALA A 200 -34.22 9.66 -18.39
C ALA A 200 -34.53 8.17 -18.57
N ILE A 201 -33.51 7.30 -18.46
CA ILE A 201 -33.66 5.86 -18.72
C ILE A 201 -33.90 5.06 -17.43
N LEU A 202 -33.17 5.37 -16.36
CA LEU A 202 -33.11 4.58 -15.12
C LEU A 202 -33.84 5.24 -13.95
N ASN A 203 -34.36 6.46 -14.11
CA ASN A 203 -35.02 7.27 -13.08
C ASN A 203 -34.15 7.56 -11.84
N THR A 204 -32.82 7.46 -11.97
CA THR A 204 -31.86 7.71 -10.89
C THR A 204 -30.63 8.45 -11.41
N ASN A 205 -29.90 9.10 -10.50
CA ASN A 205 -28.59 9.68 -10.83
C ASN A 205 -27.57 8.57 -11.13
N VAL A 206 -26.44 8.96 -11.72
CA VAL A 206 -25.43 8.00 -12.19
C VAL A 206 -24.78 7.23 -11.04
N ALA A 207 -24.54 7.88 -9.91
CA ALA A 207 -23.97 7.21 -8.75
C ALA A 207 -24.84 6.07 -8.23
N GLU A 208 -26.14 6.31 -8.09
CA GLU A 208 -27.09 5.28 -7.69
C GLU A 208 -27.17 4.15 -8.73
N SER A 209 -27.20 4.49 -10.02
CA SER A 209 -27.22 3.52 -11.12
C SER A 209 -25.99 2.59 -11.10
N ILE A 210 -24.81 3.15 -10.86
CA ILE A 210 -23.56 2.38 -10.75
C ILE A 210 -23.62 1.44 -9.55
N VAL A 211 -24.06 1.92 -8.38
CA VAL A 211 -24.19 1.09 -7.18
C VAL A 211 -25.14 -0.09 -7.44
N LYS A 212 -26.31 0.16 -8.04
CA LYS A 212 -27.28 -0.90 -8.38
C LYS A 212 -26.72 -1.91 -9.38
N PHE A 213 -26.01 -1.45 -10.40
CA PHE A 213 -25.41 -2.31 -11.42
C PHE A 213 -24.37 -3.28 -10.84
N PHE A 214 -23.52 -2.82 -9.92
CA PHE A 214 -22.47 -3.64 -9.32
C PHE A 214 -22.87 -4.39 -8.05
N ALA A 215 -24.05 -4.16 -7.48
CA ALA A 215 -24.49 -4.83 -6.26
C ALA A 215 -24.41 -6.39 -6.29
N PRO A 216 -24.77 -7.09 -7.39
CA PRO A 216 -24.61 -8.54 -7.47
C PRO A 216 -23.13 -8.97 -7.42
N LEU A 217 -22.25 -8.20 -8.06
CA LEU A 217 -20.81 -8.46 -8.04
C LEU A 217 -20.24 -8.27 -6.63
N PHE A 218 -20.64 -7.21 -5.92
CA PHE A 218 -20.21 -6.97 -4.55
C PHE A 218 -20.67 -8.07 -3.59
N THR A 219 -21.91 -8.54 -3.76
CA THR A 219 -22.44 -9.67 -2.99
C THR A 219 -21.65 -10.95 -3.26
N ALA A 220 -21.36 -11.25 -4.52
CA ALA A 220 -20.55 -12.40 -4.89
C ALA A 220 -19.09 -12.30 -4.37
N ALA A 221 -18.53 -11.09 -4.38
CA ALA A 221 -17.18 -10.81 -3.89
C ALA A 221 -17.04 -10.98 -2.36
N ASP A 222 -18.09 -10.67 -1.59
CA ASP A 222 -18.15 -10.84 -0.13
C ASP A 222 -18.37 -12.31 0.30
N GLY A 223 -18.85 -13.15 -0.63
CA GLY A 223 -19.01 -14.59 -0.41
C GLY A 223 -17.68 -15.35 -0.29
N TYR A 224 -17.72 -16.56 0.27
CA TYR A 224 -16.53 -17.40 0.49
C TYR A 224 -15.64 -17.58 -0.75
N VAL A 225 -16.25 -17.82 -1.92
CA VAL A 225 -15.50 -17.96 -3.17
C VAL A 225 -14.85 -16.65 -3.58
N GLY A 226 -15.56 -15.53 -3.47
CA GLY A 226 -15.07 -14.19 -3.80
C GLY A 226 -13.85 -13.80 -2.96
N ILE A 227 -13.98 -13.85 -1.63
CA ILE A 227 -12.89 -13.52 -0.70
C ILE A 227 -11.69 -14.46 -0.88
N THR A 228 -11.91 -15.73 -1.24
CA THR A 228 -10.82 -16.69 -1.53
C THR A 228 -10.02 -16.26 -2.75
N ILE A 229 -10.71 -15.93 -3.85
CA ILE A 229 -10.04 -15.51 -5.09
C ILE A 229 -9.29 -14.20 -4.86
N ILE A 230 -9.95 -13.22 -4.22
CA ILE A 230 -9.38 -11.90 -3.96
C ILE A 230 -8.13 -12.02 -3.09
N PHE A 231 -8.25 -12.58 -1.89
CA PHE A 231 -7.15 -12.60 -0.92
C PHE A 231 -6.12 -13.70 -1.19
N GLY A 232 -6.52 -14.79 -1.84
CA GLY A 232 -5.57 -15.75 -2.41
C GLY A 232 -4.68 -15.12 -3.47
N ALA A 233 -5.22 -14.21 -4.31
CA ALA A 233 -4.42 -13.50 -5.31
C ALA A 233 -3.36 -12.56 -4.70
N PHE A 234 -3.66 -11.91 -3.56
CA PHE A 234 -2.66 -11.11 -2.82
C PHE A 234 -1.41 -11.93 -2.52
N ALA A 235 -1.60 -13.10 -1.91
CA ALA A 235 -0.51 -13.97 -1.52
C ALA A 235 0.16 -14.63 -2.73
N LEU A 236 -0.62 -15.08 -3.73
CA LEU A 236 -0.09 -15.72 -4.92
C LEU A 236 0.85 -14.79 -5.69
N PHE A 237 0.45 -13.53 -5.91
CA PHE A 237 1.29 -12.57 -6.63
C PHE A 237 2.59 -12.29 -5.87
N TRP A 238 2.53 -12.09 -4.55
CA TRP A 238 3.75 -11.89 -3.76
C TRP A 238 4.63 -13.12 -3.78
N PHE A 239 4.06 -14.32 -3.69
CA PHE A 239 4.86 -15.55 -3.77
C PHE A 239 5.70 -15.62 -5.05
N ILE A 240 5.17 -15.14 -6.19
CA ILE A 240 5.90 -15.13 -7.47
C ILE A 240 6.76 -13.87 -7.70
N GLY A 241 6.93 -13.04 -6.68
CA GLY A 241 7.78 -11.85 -6.72
C GLY A 241 7.11 -10.60 -7.27
N ILE A 242 5.78 -10.56 -7.37
CA ILE A 242 5.00 -9.37 -7.73
C ILE A 242 4.30 -8.84 -6.49
N HIS A 243 4.40 -7.55 -6.17
CA HIS A 243 3.74 -7.01 -4.96
C HIS A 243 2.20 -7.15 -5.03
N GLY A 244 1.65 -8.19 -4.39
CA GLY A 244 0.25 -8.58 -4.54
C GLY A 244 -0.78 -7.50 -4.21
N PRO A 245 -0.66 -6.78 -3.07
CA PRO A 245 -1.55 -5.66 -2.77
C PRO A 245 -1.62 -4.63 -3.89
N SER A 246 -0.48 -4.34 -4.54
CA SER A 246 -0.44 -3.34 -5.63
C SER A 246 -1.23 -3.75 -6.88
N ILE A 247 -1.50 -5.04 -7.06
CA ILE A 247 -2.26 -5.58 -8.18
C ILE A 247 -3.74 -5.67 -7.85
N VAL A 248 -4.07 -6.19 -6.67
CA VAL A 248 -5.44 -6.56 -6.32
C VAL A 248 -6.19 -5.41 -5.65
N GLU A 249 -5.54 -4.66 -4.75
CA GLU A 249 -6.17 -3.55 -4.02
C GLU A 249 -6.84 -2.52 -4.94
N PRO A 250 -6.24 -2.08 -6.07
CA PRO A 250 -6.88 -1.11 -6.95
C PRO A 250 -8.23 -1.60 -7.52
N ALA A 251 -8.41 -2.91 -7.67
CA ALA A 251 -9.64 -3.50 -8.17
C ALA A 251 -10.75 -3.57 -7.10
N ILE A 252 -10.39 -3.59 -5.82
CA ILE A 252 -11.33 -3.75 -4.69
C ILE A 252 -11.40 -2.53 -3.76
N ALA A 253 -10.58 -1.50 -3.96
CA ALA A 253 -10.46 -0.35 -3.06
C ALA A 253 -11.82 0.31 -2.80
N ALA A 254 -12.59 0.62 -3.84
CA ALA A 254 -13.86 1.29 -3.62
C ALA A 254 -14.85 0.47 -2.79
N ILE A 255 -14.97 -0.84 -3.06
CA ILE A 255 -15.91 -1.69 -2.33
C ILE A 255 -15.45 -1.92 -0.89
N THR A 256 -14.15 -2.10 -0.66
CA THR A 256 -13.61 -2.33 0.69
C THR A 256 -13.81 -1.13 1.62
N TYR A 257 -13.64 0.10 1.12
CA TYR A 257 -13.94 1.32 1.91
C TYR A 257 -15.45 1.60 2.00
N ALA A 258 -16.24 1.30 0.96
CA ALA A 258 -17.70 1.42 1.00
C ALA A 258 -18.36 0.48 2.01
N ASN A 259 -17.82 -0.74 2.16
CA ASN A 259 -18.33 -1.73 3.10
C ASN A 259 -18.05 -1.34 4.56
N ILE A 260 -16.94 -0.63 4.84
CA ILE A 260 -16.69 -0.09 6.20
C ILE A 260 -17.74 0.93 6.59
N GLU A 261 -18.05 1.87 5.69
CA GLU A 261 -19.11 2.84 5.93
C GLU A 261 -20.47 2.16 6.08
N THR A 262 -20.74 1.13 5.26
CA THR A 262 -21.97 0.33 5.38
C THR A 262 -22.07 -0.33 6.76
N ASN A 263 -21.02 -1.01 7.20
CA ASN A 263 -20.95 -1.63 8.53
C ASN A 263 -21.12 -0.61 9.64
N TYR A 264 -20.48 0.55 9.51
CA TYR A 264 -20.63 1.64 10.46
C TYR A 264 -22.10 2.12 10.54
N GLN A 265 -22.77 2.31 9.40
CA GLN A 265 -24.19 2.68 9.35
C GLN A 265 -25.11 1.62 9.97
N LEU A 266 -24.82 0.33 9.75
CA LEU A 266 -25.56 -0.77 10.38
C LEU A 266 -25.43 -0.71 11.90
N LEU A 267 -24.22 -0.50 12.43
CA LEU A 267 -24.02 -0.35 13.88
C LEU A 267 -24.77 0.86 14.44
N GLN A 268 -24.84 1.98 13.71
CA GLN A 268 -25.63 3.15 14.12
C GLN A 268 -27.13 2.85 14.20
N ALA A 269 -27.63 1.99 13.31
CA ALA A 269 -29.02 1.53 13.34
C ALA A 269 -29.27 0.47 14.43
N GLY A 270 -28.25 0.06 15.19
CA GLY A 270 -28.33 -1.04 16.14
C GLY A 270 -28.36 -2.42 15.47
N GLU A 271 -27.95 -2.49 14.21
CA GLU A 271 -27.89 -3.70 13.40
C GLU A 271 -26.49 -4.34 13.42
N HIS A 272 -26.39 -5.56 12.90
CA HIS A 272 -25.16 -6.34 12.81
C HIS A 272 -24.29 -5.88 11.64
N ALA A 273 -23.00 -5.59 11.88
CA ALA A 273 -22.06 -5.27 10.82
C ALA A 273 -21.61 -6.55 10.08
N ASP A 274 -22.19 -6.81 8.92
CA ASP A 274 -22.12 -8.10 8.22
C ASP A 274 -21.18 -8.11 7.00
N LYS A 275 -20.70 -6.97 6.52
CA LYS A 275 -19.85 -6.93 5.31
C LYS A 275 -18.42 -7.34 5.63
N ILE A 276 -17.94 -8.41 4.99
CA ILE A 276 -16.62 -9.00 5.26
C ILE A 276 -15.53 -8.34 4.43
N LEU A 277 -15.81 -8.00 3.17
CA LEU A 277 -14.83 -7.42 2.25
C LEU A 277 -14.60 -5.95 2.62
N THR A 278 -13.70 -5.72 3.57
CA THR A 278 -13.35 -4.40 4.10
C THR A 278 -11.85 -4.15 4.00
N SER A 279 -11.41 -2.89 4.13
CA SER A 279 -9.98 -2.57 4.17
C SER A 279 -9.31 -3.19 5.42
N GLY A 280 -10.03 -3.24 6.55
CA GLY A 280 -9.55 -3.87 7.79
C GLY A 280 -9.36 -5.38 7.65
N THR A 281 -10.24 -6.06 6.92
CA THR A 281 -10.08 -7.50 6.59
C THR A 281 -8.82 -7.73 5.78
N GLN A 282 -8.55 -6.89 4.78
CA GLN A 282 -7.30 -6.95 4.04
C GLN A 282 -6.11 -6.78 5.00
N MET A 283 -6.07 -5.67 5.74
CA MET A 283 -4.90 -5.24 6.52
C MET A 283 -4.59 -6.14 7.73
N PHE A 284 -5.62 -6.52 8.50
CA PHE A 284 -5.44 -7.12 9.83
C PHE A 284 -5.78 -8.60 9.92
N ILE A 285 -6.54 -9.14 8.95
CA ILE A 285 -6.89 -10.58 8.91
C ILE A 285 -6.02 -11.30 7.88
N VAL A 286 -6.10 -10.85 6.63
CA VAL A 286 -5.49 -11.52 5.47
C VAL A 286 -4.00 -11.23 5.37
N THR A 287 -3.61 -9.98 5.57
CA THR A 287 -2.20 -9.56 5.60
C THR A 287 -1.72 -9.32 7.02
N MET A 288 -2.14 -10.17 7.97
CA MET A 288 -1.74 -10.02 9.37
C MET A 288 -0.21 -10.12 9.49
N GLY A 289 0.42 -9.01 9.87
CA GLY A 289 1.88 -8.87 9.89
C GLY A 289 2.54 -8.90 8.51
N GLY A 290 1.82 -8.51 7.45
CA GLY A 290 2.28 -8.47 6.07
C GLY A 290 1.62 -9.51 5.17
N THR A 291 1.96 -9.51 3.87
CA THR A 291 1.33 -10.44 2.91
C THR A 291 1.70 -11.89 3.22
N GLY A 292 0.71 -12.78 3.22
CA GLY A 292 0.86 -14.19 3.59
C GLY A 292 0.47 -14.49 5.05
N ALA A 293 -0.08 -13.53 5.79
CA ALA A 293 -0.35 -13.66 7.23
C ALA A 293 0.93 -14.02 8.03
N THR A 294 2.03 -13.34 7.70
CA THR A 294 3.37 -13.71 8.19
C THR A 294 3.68 -13.27 9.61
N LEU A 295 2.74 -12.65 10.33
CA LEU A 295 2.98 -12.11 11.68
C LEU A 295 3.76 -13.07 12.57
N VAL A 296 3.35 -14.34 12.60
CA VAL A 296 3.92 -15.38 13.46
C VAL A 296 5.25 -15.93 12.97
N VAL A 297 5.58 -15.77 11.67
CA VAL A 297 6.72 -16.42 11.03
C VAL A 297 8.06 -15.97 11.62
N PRO A 298 8.37 -14.66 11.76
CA PRO A 298 9.61 -14.23 12.40
C PRO A 298 9.76 -14.72 13.83
N PHE A 299 8.67 -14.78 14.60
CA PHE A 299 8.68 -15.27 15.97
C PHE A 299 8.98 -16.77 16.04
N MET A 300 8.38 -17.56 15.15
CA MET A 300 8.72 -18.98 15.03
C MET A 300 10.17 -19.18 14.57
N PHE A 301 10.66 -18.36 13.63
CA PHE A 301 12.08 -18.36 13.24
C PHE A 301 12.99 -18.05 14.43
N MET A 302 12.64 -17.04 15.24
CA MET A 302 13.43 -16.65 16.40
C MET A 302 13.46 -17.72 17.50
N TRP A 303 12.34 -18.38 17.79
CA TRP A 303 12.19 -19.25 18.97
C TRP A 303 12.24 -20.75 18.68
N LEU A 304 11.71 -21.20 17.54
CA LEU A 304 11.46 -22.62 17.26
C LEU A 304 12.50 -23.25 16.35
N THR A 305 13.23 -22.47 15.56
CA THR A 305 14.26 -22.98 14.65
C THR A 305 15.52 -23.40 15.40
N LYS A 306 16.28 -24.32 14.82
CA LYS A 306 17.57 -24.78 15.29
C LYS A 306 18.72 -24.17 14.50
N SER A 307 18.54 -23.94 13.19
CA SER A 307 19.50 -23.22 12.37
C SER A 307 19.74 -21.86 12.99
N LYS A 308 21.02 -21.56 13.20
CA LYS A 308 21.33 -20.32 13.87
C LYS A 308 21.26 -19.11 12.88
N ARG A 309 21.24 -19.34 11.56
CA ARG A 309 20.87 -18.39 10.48
C ARG A 309 19.40 -18.01 10.57
N ASN A 310 18.52 -19.00 10.64
CA ASN A 310 17.08 -18.77 10.75
C ASN A 310 16.71 -18.00 12.03
N LYS A 311 17.34 -18.31 13.17
CA LYS A 311 17.19 -17.52 14.41
C LYS A 311 17.53 -16.04 14.22
N ALA A 312 18.64 -15.75 13.55
CA ALA A 312 19.10 -14.38 13.33
C ALA A 312 18.13 -13.60 12.42
N ILE A 313 17.66 -14.23 11.33
CA ILE A 313 16.66 -13.64 10.43
C ILE A 313 15.34 -13.38 11.17
N GLY A 314 14.88 -14.34 11.99
CA GLY A 314 13.67 -14.18 12.81
C GLY A 314 13.73 -12.98 13.74
N ARG A 315 14.85 -12.82 14.47
CA ARG A 315 15.09 -11.67 15.36
C ARG A 315 15.05 -10.34 14.59
N ALA A 316 15.76 -10.27 13.48
CA ALA A 316 15.82 -9.05 12.64
C ALA A 316 14.47 -8.67 12.02
N SER A 317 13.59 -9.65 11.80
CA SER A 317 12.32 -9.44 11.08
C SER A 317 11.11 -9.26 11.99
N ALA A 318 11.22 -9.62 13.27
CA ALA A 318 10.09 -9.62 14.21
C ALA A 318 9.46 -8.24 14.38
N VAL A 319 10.27 -7.21 14.64
CA VAL A 319 9.75 -5.84 14.87
C VAL A 319 9.07 -5.28 13.61
N PRO A 320 9.71 -5.26 12.42
CA PRO A 320 9.04 -4.78 11.20
C PRO A 320 7.73 -5.50 10.91
N THR A 321 7.73 -6.83 11.04
CA THR A 321 6.56 -7.67 10.73
C THR A 321 5.43 -7.41 11.72
N PHE A 322 5.75 -7.09 12.98
CA PHE A 322 4.75 -6.69 13.97
C PHE A 322 3.95 -5.44 13.56
N PHE A 323 4.55 -4.55 12.76
CA PHE A 323 3.91 -3.36 12.18
C PHE A 323 3.50 -3.56 10.71
N GLY A 324 3.34 -4.80 10.26
CA GLY A 324 2.86 -5.12 8.90
C GLY A 324 3.93 -5.05 7.80
N VAL A 325 5.19 -4.77 8.13
CA VAL A 325 6.31 -4.68 7.17
C VAL A 325 7.09 -5.99 7.18
N ASN A 326 6.79 -6.90 6.27
CA ASN A 326 7.31 -8.27 6.29
C ASN A 326 8.43 -8.56 5.28
N GLU A 327 8.88 -7.57 4.51
CA GLU A 327 9.98 -7.73 3.56
C GLU A 327 11.24 -8.34 4.19
N PRO A 328 11.64 -7.97 5.43
CA PRO A 328 12.77 -8.60 6.10
C PRO A 328 12.69 -10.13 6.17
N ILE A 329 11.50 -10.70 6.43
CA ILE A 329 11.32 -12.15 6.48
C ILE A 329 11.13 -12.74 5.08
N LEU A 330 10.41 -12.05 4.20
CA LEU A 330 10.12 -12.51 2.84
C LEU A 330 11.40 -12.75 2.02
N PHE A 331 12.38 -11.87 2.17
CA PHE A 331 13.64 -11.96 1.43
C PHE A 331 14.79 -12.52 2.27
N GLY A 332 14.76 -12.35 3.59
CA GLY A 332 15.81 -12.86 4.48
C GLY A 332 15.77 -14.38 4.61
N ALA A 333 14.58 -14.97 4.80
CA ALA A 333 14.36 -16.41 4.89
C ALA A 333 13.93 -17.05 3.54
N PRO A 334 14.28 -16.38 2.43
CA PRO A 334 13.51 -16.34 1.17
C PRO A 334 12.20 -17.13 1.20
N LEU A 335 11.10 -16.53 1.68
CA LEU A 335 9.76 -17.14 1.57
C LEU A 335 9.22 -17.01 0.15
N VAL A 336 9.56 -15.90 -0.52
CA VAL A 336 9.19 -15.64 -1.91
C VAL A 336 9.88 -16.65 -2.81
N LEU A 337 9.12 -17.21 -3.77
CA LEU A 337 9.57 -18.24 -4.72
C LEU A 337 10.09 -19.53 -4.08
N ASN A 338 9.96 -19.72 -2.76
CA ASN A 338 10.41 -20.92 -2.08
C ASN A 338 9.30 -21.96 -2.04
N PRO A 339 9.43 -23.10 -2.74
CA PRO A 339 8.40 -24.13 -2.82
C PRO A 339 7.92 -24.65 -1.45
N VAL A 340 8.80 -24.66 -0.44
CA VAL A 340 8.46 -25.12 0.91
C VAL A 340 7.39 -24.23 1.52
N PHE A 341 7.45 -22.92 1.27
CA PHE A 341 6.52 -21.96 1.84
C PHE A 341 5.32 -21.63 0.93
N PHE A 342 5.23 -22.17 -0.29
CA PHE A 342 4.10 -21.88 -1.19
C PHE A 342 2.74 -22.12 -0.56
N ILE A 343 2.54 -23.33 -0.01
CA ILE A 343 1.28 -23.75 0.58
C ILE A 343 0.91 -22.85 1.77
N PRO A 344 1.74 -22.71 2.83
CA PRO A 344 1.34 -21.89 3.98
C PRO A 344 1.20 -20.41 3.61
N PHE A 345 2.02 -19.89 2.69
CA PHE A 345 1.97 -18.48 2.27
C PHE A 345 0.67 -18.11 1.55
N VAL A 346 0.16 -18.99 0.69
CA VAL A 346 -1.10 -18.75 -0.04
C VAL A 346 -2.31 -19.14 0.81
N PHE A 347 -2.22 -20.22 1.58
CA PHE A 347 -3.36 -20.76 2.31
C PHE A 347 -3.66 -20.05 3.62
N ALA A 348 -2.67 -19.59 4.39
CA ALA A 348 -2.92 -18.91 5.67
C ALA A 348 -3.86 -17.68 5.53
N PRO A 349 -3.65 -16.78 4.55
CA PRO A 349 -4.60 -15.67 4.32
C PRO A 349 -6.04 -16.13 3.99
N ILE A 350 -6.19 -17.23 3.25
CA ILE A 350 -7.50 -17.80 2.88
C ILE A 350 -8.17 -18.41 4.12
N ALA A 351 -7.42 -19.18 4.92
CA ALA A 351 -7.92 -19.73 6.17
C ALA A 351 -8.36 -18.62 7.13
N ASN A 352 -7.56 -17.56 7.27
CA ASN A 352 -7.87 -16.44 8.15
C ASN A 352 -9.15 -15.72 7.74
N VAL A 353 -9.36 -15.45 6.45
CA VAL A 353 -10.60 -14.80 6.00
C VAL A 353 -11.82 -15.70 6.12
N TRP A 354 -11.67 -17.02 5.94
CA TRP A 354 -12.77 -17.97 6.17
C TRP A 354 -13.18 -18.05 7.64
N ILE A 355 -12.20 -18.10 8.53
CA ILE A 355 -12.42 -18.07 9.99
C ILE A 355 -13.09 -16.75 10.37
N PHE A 356 -12.58 -15.62 9.88
CA PHE A 356 -13.19 -14.32 10.14
C PHE A 356 -14.64 -14.26 9.67
N LYS A 357 -14.92 -14.72 8.44
CA LYS A 357 -16.30 -14.79 7.92
C LYS A 357 -17.20 -15.68 8.78
N PHE A 358 -16.70 -16.81 9.25
CA PHE A 358 -17.44 -17.67 10.18
C PHE A 358 -17.77 -16.95 11.49
N PHE A 359 -16.80 -16.21 12.06
CA PHE A 359 -17.04 -15.42 13.27
C PHE A 359 -18.14 -14.38 13.05
N VAL A 360 -18.14 -13.71 11.90
CA VAL A 360 -19.13 -12.67 11.60
C VAL A 360 -20.51 -13.25 11.30
N ASP A 361 -20.59 -14.23 10.39
CA ASP A 361 -21.87 -14.74 9.88
C ASP A 361 -22.53 -15.72 10.85
N VAL A 362 -21.75 -16.50 11.60
CA VAL A 362 -22.26 -17.60 12.45
C VAL A 362 -22.20 -17.26 13.93
N LEU A 363 -21.12 -16.64 14.40
CA LEU A 363 -20.97 -16.29 15.83
C LEU A 363 -21.52 -14.89 16.18
N GLY A 364 -21.99 -14.13 15.17
CA GLY A 364 -22.54 -12.80 15.38
C GLY A 364 -21.50 -11.76 15.80
N MET A 365 -20.22 -11.95 15.44
CA MET A 365 -19.19 -10.94 15.65
C MET A 365 -19.36 -9.80 14.64
N ASN A 366 -19.38 -8.55 15.08
CA ASN A 366 -19.39 -7.42 14.15
C ASN A 366 -18.11 -7.39 13.30
N SER A 367 -18.27 -7.19 11.99
CA SER A 367 -17.16 -6.95 11.07
C SER A 367 -16.52 -5.57 11.28
N PHE A 368 -15.46 -5.28 10.52
CA PHE A 368 -14.75 -4.01 10.58
C PHE A 368 -15.67 -2.84 10.21
N SER A 369 -15.74 -1.86 11.11
CA SER A 369 -16.51 -0.63 10.93
C SER A 369 -15.65 0.63 11.02
N VAL A 370 -14.35 0.47 11.23
CA VAL A 370 -13.40 1.57 11.37
C VAL A 370 -12.14 1.32 10.55
N ASN A 371 -11.62 2.34 9.87
CA ASN A 371 -10.30 2.25 9.24
C ASN A 371 -9.21 2.50 10.28
N LEU A 372 -8.15 1.72 10.25
CA LEU A 372 -6.96 1.96 11.08
C LEU A 372 -5.75 2.10 10.15
N PRO A 373 -4.68 2.80 10.59
CA PRO A 373 -3.42 2.76 9.87
C PRO A 373 -2.98 1.31 9.64
N TRP A 374 -2.57 0.96 8.42
CA TRP A 374 -2.13 -0.41 8.10
C TRP A 374 -0.91 -0.86 8.93
N THR A 375 -0.15 0.10 9.48
CA THR A 375 0.98 -0.16 10.38
C THR A 375 0.56 -0.47 11.82
N THR A 376 -0.74 -0.37 12.16
CA THR A 376 -1.23 -0.81 13.47
C THR A 376 -0.95 -2.31 13.65
N PRO A 377 -0.38 -2.75 14.78
CA PRO A 377 -0.10 -4.17 14.98
C PRO A 377 -1.33 -5.04 14.79
N GLY A 378 -1.21 -6.08 13.95
CA GLY A 378 -2.33 -6.88 13.45
C GLY A 378 -3.39 -7.26 14.50
N PRO A 379 -3.00 -7.89 15.63
CA PRO A 379 -3.95 -8.29 16.68
C PRO A 379 -4.70 -7.10 17.30
N LEU A 380 -4.01 -5.97 17.50
CA LEU A 380 -4.64 -4.74 17.98
C LEU A 380 -5.58 -4.15 16.92
N GLY A 381 -5.19 -4.22 15.65
CA GLY A 381 -6.01 -3.80 14.52
C GLY A 381 -7.33 -4.57 14.43
N ILE A 382 -7.30 -5.89 14.63
CA ILE A 382 -8.51 -6.74 14.71
C ILE A 382 -9.42 -6.26 15.83
N ILE A 383 -8.87 -6.16 17.05
CA ILE A 383 -9.62 -5.81 18.26
C ILE A 383 -10.27 -4.43 18.11
N MET A 384 -9.49 -3.41 17.75
CA MET A 384 -9.97 -2.03 17.63
C MET A 384 -10.92 -1.84 16.44
N GLY A 385 -10.60 -2.45 15.30
CA GLY A 385 -11.35 -2.24 14.05
C GLY A 385 -12.73 -2.90 14.02
N THR A 386 -12.95 -3.90 14.86
CA THR A 386 -14.23 -4.64 15.00
C THR A 386 -15.00 -4.26 16.27
N GLY A 387 -14.67 -3.11 16.88
CA GLY A 387 -15.44 -2.55 17.98
C GLY A 387 -15.19 -3.16 19.35
N LEU A 388 -13.99 -3.69 19.63
CA LEU A 388 -13.58 -4.22 20.96
C LEU A 388 -14.51 -5.29 21.55
N GLY A 389 -15.26 -6.02 20.72
CA GLY A 389 -16.13 -7.09 21.19
C GLY A 389 -15.34 -8.29 21.74
N MET A 390 -15.95 -9.07 22.64
CA MET A 390 -15.33 -10.30 23.17
C MET A 390 -14.83 -11.23 22.06
N TRP A 391 -15.65 -11.42 21.02
CA TRP A 391 -15.30 -12.23 19.86
C TRP A 391 -14.08 -11.71 19.10
N SER A 392 -13.81 -10.40 19.12
CA SER A 392 -12.63 -9.81 18.48
C SER A 392 -11.32 -10.27 19.13
N PHE A 393 -11.30 -10.39 20.47
CA PHE A 393 -10.15 -10.92 21.20
C PHE A 393 -9.95 -12.41 20.92
N VAL A 394 -11.05 -13.17 20.92
CA VAL A 394 -11.03 -14.61 20.63
C VAL A 394 -10.53 -14.84 19.20
N LEU A 395 -11.01 -14.07 18.23
CA LEU A 395 -10.57 -14.13 16.84
C LEU A 395 -9.07 -13.85 16.72
N ALA A 396 -8.57 -12.76 17.32
CA ALA A 396 -7.16 -12.40 17.24
C ALA A 396 -6.25 -13.54 17.73
N ILE A 397 -6.59 -14.17 18.86
CA ILE A 397 -5.87 -15.33 19.38
C ILE A 397 -6.01 -16.53 18.44
N THR A 398 -7.22 -16.79 17.94
CA THR A 398 -7.51 -17.91 17.03
C THR A 398 -6.67 -17.84 15.77
N LEU A 399 -6.60 -16.66 15.12
CA LEU A 399 -5.82 -16.48 13.90
C LEU A 399 -4.32 -16.67 14.15
N ILE A 400 -3.78 -16.16 15.26
CA ILE A 400 -2.38 -16.40 15.64
C ILE A 400 -2.11 -17.91 15.79
N VAL A 401 -2.98 -18.64 16.48
CA VAL A 401 -2.83 -20.09 16.67
C VAL A 401 -2.90 -20.83 15.34
N VAL A 402 -3.88 -20.50 14.50
CA VAL A 402 -4.06 -21.12 13.18
C VAL A 402 -2.87 -20.86 12.28
N ASP A 403 -2.37 -19.62 12.22
CA ASP A 403 -1.19 -19.27 11.43
C ASP A 403 0.04 -20.05 11.90
N VAL A 404 0.24 -20.20 13.22
CA VAL A 404 1.31 -21.07 13.78
C VAL A 404 1.13 -22.50 13.29
N LEU A 405 -0.08 -23.07 13.39
CA LEU A 405 -0.34 -24.45 12.95
C LEU A 405 -0.10 -24.65 11.45
N ILE A 406 -0.48 -23.68 10.62
CA ILE A 406 -0.29 -23.72 9.16
C ILE A 406 1.20 -23.65 8.81
N TYR A 407 1.95 -22.73 9.40
CA TYR A 407 3.35 -22.49 9.04
C TYR A 407 4.35 -23.45 9.70
N TYR A 408 4.07 -23.93 10.92
CA TYR A 408 4.98 -24.76 11.71
C TYR A 408 5.54 -26.00 10.98
N PRO A 409 4.73 -26.84 10.29
CA PRO A 409 5.28 -28.02 9.62
C PRO A 409 6.28 -27.67 8.52
N PHE A 410 6.00 -26.63 7.72
CA PHE A 410 6.87 -26.18 6.64
C PHE A 410 8.14 -25.51 7.16
N LEU A 411 8.01 -24.73 8.24
CA LEU A 411 9.15 -24.14 8.93
C LEU A 411 10.10 -25.21 9.46
N LYS A 412 9.58 -26.32 10.01
CA LYS A 412 10.42 -27.43 10.50
C LYS A 412 11.18 -28.12 9.36
N VAL A 413 10.54 -28.30 8.20
CA VAL A 413 11.18 -28.86 7.00
C VAL A 413 12.28 -27.93 6.51
N TYR A 414 11.98 -26.64 6.34
CA TYR A 414 12.95 -25.64 5.91
C TYR A 414 14.13 -25.55 6.88
N ASP A 415 13.85 -25.46 8.18
CA ASP A 415 14.90 -25.36 9.20
C ASP A 415 15.84 -26.57 9.22
N LYS A 416 15.30 -27.78 8.99
CA LYS A 416 16.13 -28.98 8.86
C LYS A 416 17.09 -28.88 7.67
N GLN A 417 16.61 -28.43 6.50
CA GLN A 417 17.45 -28.24 5.31
C GLN A 417 18.58 -27.25 5.60
N ILE A 418 18.25 -26.11 6.22
CA ILE A 418 19.25 -25.07 6.52
C ILE A 418 20.23 -25.52 7.60
N LEU A 419 19.77 -26.28 8.59
CA LEU A 419 20.64 -26.84 9.61
C LEU A 419 21.61 -27.87 9.02
N GLU A 420 21.16 -28.70 8.08
CA GLU A 420 22.02 -29.64 7.36
C GLU A 420 23.07 -28.89 6.52
N GLU A 421 22.69 -27.81 5.83
CA GLU A 421 23.64 -26.91 5.14
C GLU A 421 24.66 -26.30 6.11
N GLU A 422 24.22 -25.83 7.28
CA GLU A 422 25.09 -25.24 8.32
C GLU A 422 26.09 -26.27 8.86
N LEU A 423 25.66 -27.52 9.07
CA LEU A 423 26.50 -28.60 9.59
C LEU A 423 27.47 -29.17 8.54
N ALA A 424 27.08 -29.15 7.26
CA ALA A 424 27.92 -29.62 6.16
C ALA A 424 29.06 -28.65 5.79
N GLY A 425 29.15 -27.49 6.47
CA GLY A 425 30.23 -26.53 6.23
C GLY A 425 30.19 -25.88 4.84
N VAL A 426 29.04 -25.92 4.16
CA VAL A 426 28.82 -25.19 2.89
C VAL A 426 28.78 -23.70 3.24
N ASP A 427 29.92 -23.05 3.05
CA ASP A 427 30.30 -21.76 3.63
C ASP A 427 29.57 -20.57 3.01
N ASN A 428 28.31 -20.38 3.42
CA ASN A 428 27.61 -19.09 3.40
C ASN A 428 27.14 -18.69 4.82
N SER A 429 27.46 -19.49 5.83
CA SER A 429 26.81 -19.50 7.15
C SER A 429 27.46 -18.55 8.15
N ASN A 430 28.78 -18.32 8.13
CA ASN A 430 29.44 -17.37 9.04
C ASN A 430 29.38 -15.93 8.49
N ASN A 431 29.67 -15.74 7.21
CA ASN A 431 29.64 -14.44 6.54
C ASN A 431 28.28 -13.73 6.60
N LEU A 432 27.16 -14.45 6.56
CA LEU A 432 25.82 -13.83 6.62
C LEU A 432 25.36 -13.52 8.06
N ARG A 433 25.84 -14.29 9.06
CA ARG A 433 25.50 -14.08 10.48
C ARG A 433 26.23 -12.90 11.07
N ASP A 434 27.52 -12.78 10.76
CA ASP A 434 28.33 -11.64 11.20
C ASP A 434 27.83 -10.37 10.52
N LYS A 435 27.45 -10.46 9.23
CA LYS A 435 26.68 -9.41 8.55
C LYS A 435 25.31 -9.13 9.18
N VAL A 436 24.57 -10.11 9.70
CA VAL A 436 23.27 -9.81 10.37
C VAL A 436 23.47 -9.21 11.76
N LYS A 437 24.54 -9.56 12.48
CA LYS A 437 24.88 -8.93 13.78
C LYS A 437 25.46 -7.52 13.63
N GLU A 438 26.27 -7.27 12.60
CA GLU A 438 26.76 -5.91 12.27
C GLU A 438 25.64 -5.02 11.74
N ASN A 439 24.65 -5.59 11.04
CA ASN A 439 23.62 -4.83 10.34
C ASN A 439 22.23 -4.75 11.05
N PHE A 440 22.08 -5.35 12.24
CA PHE A 440 20.87 -5.26 13.08
C PHE A 440 21.22 -5.02 14.53
N ASP A 441 20.59 -4.02 15.14
CA ASP A 441 20.61 -3.86 16.61
C ASP A 441 19.80 -4.99 17.27
N THR A 442 20.48 -6.12 17.45
CA THR A 442 19.95 -7.33 18.09
C THR A 442 20.07 -7.26 19.62
N THR A 443 20.74 -6.23 20.17
CA THR A 443 21.07 -6.12 21.60
C THR A 443 19.84 -6.12 22.52
N LYS A 444 18.74 -5.48 22.09
CA LYS A 444 17.50 -5.44 22.89
C LYS A 444 16.75 -6.76 22.93
N ALA A 445 16.75 -7.52 21.83
CA ALA A 445 16.12 -8.85 21.77
C ALA A 445 17.00 -9.91 22.46
N ASP A 446 18.31 -9.78 22.30
CA ASP A 446 19.31 -10.65 22.92
C ASP A 446 19.34 -10.45 24.44
N GLY A 447 19.23 -9.22 24.94
CA GLY A 447 19.17 -8.92 26.39
C GLY A 447 17.94 -9.47 27.13
N ILE A 448 16.84 -9.76 26.42
CA ILE A 448 15.65 -10.43 27.01
C ILE A 448 15.86 -11.95 27.11
N LEU A 449 16.63 -12.54 26.20
CA LEU A 449 16.94 -13.98 26.18
C LEU A 449 18.18 -14.33 27.02
N GLU A 450 19.17 -13.44 27.10
CA GLU A 450 20.41 -13.63 27.86
C GLU A 450 20.20 -13.65 29.38
N LYS A 451 19.08 -13.10 29.87
CA LYS A 451 18.67 -13.25 31.29
C LYS A 451 18.47 -14.70 31.74
N ASN A 452 18.42 -15.67 30.81
CA ASN A 452 18.30 -17.10 31.14
C ASN A 452 19.59 -17.92 30.93
N THR A 453 20.72 -17.33 30.53
CA THR A 453 21.95 -18.10 30.30
C THR A 453 23.20 -17.21 30.42
N ASN A 454 23.69 -16.99 31.64
CA ASN A 454 25.00 -16.37 31.86
C ASN A 454 26.11 -17.43 31.85
N ASN A 455 27.17 -17.23 31.06
CA ASN A 455 28.51 -16.86 31.57
C ASN A 455 29.65 -16.92 30.51
N LYS A 456 30.43 -15.82 30.44
CA LYS A 456 31.87 -15.67 30.07
C LYS A 456 32.29 -15.97 28.60
N ALA A 457 33.25 -15.30 27.95
CA ALA A 457 34.20 -14.22 28.26
C ALA A 457 34.76 -13.59 26.95
N ASN A 458 35.36 -12.40 27.09
CA ASN A 458 36.08 -11.56 26.10
C ASN A 458 37.17 -12.25 25.27
N VAL A 459 37.45 -11.75 24.05
CA VAL A 459 38.80 -11.39 23.54
C VAL A 459 38.68 -10.29 22.45
N ILE A 460 39.59 -9.31 22.53
CA ILE A 460 39.85 -8.18 21.62
C ILE A 460 40.68 -8.66 20.42
N ASN A 461 40.47 -8.11 19.21
CA ASN A 461 41.57 -7.90 18.26
C ASN A 461 41.27 -6.79 17.23
N THR A 462 42.34 -6.06 16.96
CA THR A 462 42.51 -4.81 16.22
C THR A 462 42.86 -5.07 14.74
N GLU A 463 42.84 -3.99 13.94
CA GLU A 463 43.46 -3.80 12.59
C GLU A 463 42.66 -4.30 11.36
N ASN A 464 42.60 -3.64 10.20
CA ASN A 464 43.21 -2.41 9.65
C ASN A 464 42.31 -1.89 8.51
N ASN A 465 42.09 -0.58 8.44
CA ASN A 465 41.42 0.10 7.31
C ASN A 465 42.47 0.56 6.30
N LEU A 466 42.31 0.18 5.03
CA LEU A 466 42.95 0.84 3.89
C LEU A 466 41.87 1.34 2.94
N SER A 467 41.86 2.66 2.83
CA SER A 467 41.08 3.56 2.00
C SER A 467 41.32 3.35 0.50
N ASN A 468 40.27 3.48 -0.31
CA ASN A 468 40.36 3.97 -1.69
C ASN A 468 39.18 4.90 -1.95
N ASP A 469 39.47 6.20 -1.90
CA ASP A 469 38.53 7.28 -2.12
C ASP A 469 38.36 7.54 -3.63
N SER A 470 37.17 7.26 -4.15
CA SER A 470 36.68 7.77 -5.43
C SER A 470 35.30 8.38 -5.21
N GLY A 471 35.23 9.41 -4.36
CA GLY A 471 33.98 10.03 -3.93
C GLY A 471 33.39 11.09 -4.86
N LEU A 472 32.06 11.17 -4.82
CA LEU A 472 31.23 12.26 -5.37
C LEU A 472 31.71 13.63 -4.86
N LYS A 473 31.89 14.61 -5.75
CA LYS A 473 32.40 15.97 -5.41
C LYS A 473 31.32 17.00 -5.05
N GLU A 474 30.06 16.72 -5.37
CA GLU A 474 28.92 17.61 -5.15
C GLU A 474 27.80 16.91 -4.37
N GLN A 475 26.98 17.67 -3.66
CA GLN A 475 25.88 17.13 -2.87
C GLN A 475 24.88 16.39 -3.76
N THR A 476 24.76 15.09 -3.54
CA THR A 476 23.88 14.19 -4.28
C THR A 476 22.63 13.90 -3.45
N ASN A 477 21.49 14.41 -3.89
CA ASN A 477 20.20 14.09 -3.31
C ASN A 477 19.65 12.80 -3.93
N VAL A 478 19.35 11.81 -3.08
CA VAL A 478 18.86 10.48 -3.46
C VAL A 478 17.40 10.33 -3.03
N LEU A 479 16.51 9.95 -3.94
CA LEU A 479 15.12 9.63 -3.63
C LEU A 479 14.93 8.12 -3.65
N VAL A 480 14.60 7.52 -2.51
CA VAL A 480 14.23 6.11 -2.42
C VAL A 480 12.71 5.99 -2.54
N LEU A 481 12.22 5.20 -3.50
CA LEU A 481 10.80 5.02 -3.75
C LEU A 481 10.34 3.61 -3.40
N CYS A 482 9.25 3.51 -2.63
CA CYS A 482 8.52 2.26 -2.42
C CYS A 482 7.01 2.47 -2.63
N ALA A 483 6.17 1.46 -2.34
CA ALA A 483 4.72 1.58 -2.54
C ALA A 483 4.04 2.54 -1.52
N GLY A 484 4.50 2.57 -0.27
CA GLY A 484 3.81 3.25 0.84
C GLY A 484 4.70 4.03 1.82
N GLY A 485 5.89 4.45 1.40
CA GLY A 485 6.87 5.22 2.20
C GLY A 485 7.65 4.44 3.28
N GLY A 486 7.05 3.42 3.90
CA GLY A 486 7.66 2.68 5.02
C GLY A 486 8.99 1.99 4.66
N THR A 487 9.02 1.22 3.57
CA THR A 487 10.22 0.51 3.13
C THR A 487 11.28 1.40 2.51
N SER A 488 10.90 2.52 1.89
CA SER A 488 11.86 3.53 1.41
C SER A 488 12.56 4.26 2.55
N GLY A 489 11.89 4.43 3.69
CA GLY A 489 12.48 4.97 4.92
C GLY A 489 13.69 4.16 5.40
N LEU A 490 13.66 2.84 5.27
CA LEU A 490 14.77 1.98 5.72
C LEU A 490 16.09 2.29 5.00
N LEU A 491 16.07 2.32 3.66
CA LEU A 491 17.28 2.62 2.88
C LEU A 491 17.66 4.10 2.98
N ALA A 492 16.70 5.03 2.95
CA ALA A 492 16.99 6.45 3.04
C ALA A 492 17.67 6.80 4.38
N ASN A 493 17.20 6.23 5.49
CA ASN A 493 17.83 6.42 6.79
C ASN A 493 19.21 5.78 6.86
N ALA A 494 19.39 4.57 6.28
CA ALA A 494 20.69 3.91 6.22
C ALA A 494 21.71 4.76 5.42
N LEU A 495 21.31 5.29 4.26
CA LEU A 495 22.12 6.17 3.44
C LEU A 495 22.49 7.47 4.17
N ASN A 496 21.53 8.13 4.83
CA ASN A 496 21.83 9.36 5.59
C ASN A 496 22.80 9.10 6.75
N LYS A 497 22.62 7.98 7.47
CA LYS A 497 23.51 7.61 8.57
C LYS A 497 24.92 7.32 8.05
N ALA A 498 25.04 6.53 6.98
CA ALA A 498 26.32 6.18 6.38
C ALA A 498 27.02 7.38 5.73
N ALA A 499 26.26 8.28 5.10
CA ALA A 499 26.81 9.50 4.52
C ALA A 499 27.47 10.39 5.59
N LEU A 500 26.86 10.50 6.78
CA LEU A 500 27.46 11.19 7.92
C LEU A 500 28.69 10.46 8.48
N GLU A 501 28.65 9.12 8.54
CA GLU A 501 29.74 8.29 9.07
C GLU A 501 30.99 8.30 8.18
N PHE A 502 30.81 8.28 6.86
CA PHE A 502 31.88 8.25 5.87
C PHE A 502 32.20 9.62 5.24
N ASP A 503 31.65 10.71 5.80
CA ASP A 503 31.80 12.09 5.31
C ASP A 503 31.54 12.24 3.80
N LYS A 504 30.45 11.63 3.32
CA LYS A 504 30.05 11.65 1.91
C LYS A 504 28.95 12.67 1.68
N PRO A 505 28.98 13.43 0.56
CA PRO A 505 28.00 14.47 0.29
C PRO A 505 26.70 13.87 -0.27
N ILE A 506 26.04 12.98 0.47
CA ILE A 506 24.79 12.31 0.08
C ILE A 506 23.68 12.70 1.06
N LYS A 507 22.51 13.08 0.54
CA LYS A 507 21.27 13.20 1.32
C LYS A 507 20.18 12.36 0.71
N ALA A 508 19.60 11.46 1.48
CA ALA A 508 18.54 10.58 1.02
C ALA A 508 17.18 10.97 1.61
N ALA A 509 16.14 10.90 0.79
CA ALA A 509 14.75 11.05 1.21
C ALA A 509 13.95 9.81 0.83
N ALA A 510 12.94 9.50 1.64
CA ALA A 510 11.98 8.44 1.36
C ALA A 510 10.74 9.02 0.68
N GLY A 511 10.27 8.36 -0.37
CA GLY A 511 9.02 8.69 -1.05
C GLY A 511 8.17 7.47 -1.32
N SER A 512 6.89 7.72 -1.61
CA SER A 512 5.98 6.73 -2.19
C SER A 512 5.86 6.95 -3.70
N TYR A 513 5.76 5.84 -4.41
CA TYR A 513 5.39 5.85 -5.82
C TYR A 513 4.00 6.52 -5.97
N GLY A 514 3.84 7.40 -6.95
CA GLY A 514 2.66 8.27 -7.12
C GLY A 514 2.82 9.69 -6.54
N ALA A 515 3.42 9.84 -5.36
CA ALA A 515 3.62 11.15 -4.72
C ALA A 515 4.92 11.87 -5.13
N HIS A 516 5.84 11.13 -5.75
CA HIS A 516 7.19 11.59 -6.08
C HIS A 516 7.30 12.50 -7.30
N MET A 517 6.29 12.56 -8.17
CA MET A 517 6.34 13.27 -9.46
C MET A 517 6.73 14.75 -9.30
N ASP A 518 6.19 15.42 -8.28
CA ASP A 518 6.36 16.86 -8.08
C ASP A 518 7.72 17.22 -7.45
N ILE A 519 8.31 16.28 -6.70
CA ILE A 519 9.57 16.46 -5.97
C ILE A 519 10.77 15.87 -6.71
N MET A 520 10.55 14.99 -7.70
CA MET A 520 11.63 14.21 -8.34
C MET A 520 12.74 15.10 -8.91
N LYS A 521 12.38 16.28 -9.44
CA LYS A 521 13.32 17.28 -9.99
C LYS A 521 14.38 17.79 -9.00
N GLU A 522 14.20 17.57 -7.70
CA GLU A 522 15.12 18.01 -6.64
C GLU A 522 16.24 16.98 -6.36
N TYR A 523 16.19 15.82 -7.02
CA TYR A 523 17.07 14.68 -6.79
C TYR A 523 17.95 14.36 -8.00
N GLN A 524 19.15 13.83 -7.75
CA GLN A 524 20.11 13.43 -8.79
C GLN A 524 20.09 11.91 -9.04
N LEU A 525 19.59 11.13 -8.08
CA LEU A 525 19.41 9.67 -8.20
C LEU A 525 18.06 9.25 -7.62
N VAL A 526 17.35 8.38 -8.33
CA VAL A 526 16.18 7.67 -7.83
C VAL A 526 16.53 6.19 -7.66
N ILE A 527 16.25 5.63 -6.48
CA ILE A 527 16.41 4.20 -6.19
C ILE A 527 15.03 3.59 -5.99
N LEU A 528 14.69 2.60 -6.82
CA LEU A 528 13.45 1.83 -6.67
C LEU A 528 13.63 0.65 -5.74
N ALA A 529 12.81 0.63 -4.69
CA ALA A 529 12.63 -0.55 -3.85
C ALA A 529 11.93 -1.68 -4.64
N PRO A 530 12.10 -2.94 -4.22
CA PRO A 530 11.62 -4.11 -4.97
C PRO A 530 10.13 -4.06 -5.33
N GLN A 531 9.29 -3.48 -4.46
CA GLN A 531 7.83 -3.43 -4.64
C GLN A 531 7.42 -2.58 -5.84
N VAL A 532 8.24 -1.60 -6.23
CA VAL A 532 7.96 -0.67 -7.32
C VAL A 532 8.94 -0.82 -8.48
N ALA A 533 9.82 -1.82 -8.42
CA ALA A 533 10.79 -2.12 -9.48
C ALA A 533 10.10 -2.49 -10.81
N SER A 534 8.87 -3.01 -10.79
CA SER A 534 8.06 -3.24 -11.99
C SER A 534 7.71 -1.96 -12.75
N ASN A 535 7.85 -0.79 -12.11
CA ASN A 535 7.62 0.52 -12.71
C ASN A 535 8.90 1.16 -13.25
N TYR A 536 10.03 0.43 -13.28
CA TYR A 536 11.33 0.95 -13.72
C TYR A 536 11.25 1.63 -15.08
N GLU A 537 10.63 0.99 -16.08
CA GLU A 537 10.50 1.57 -17.42
C GLU A 537 9.71 2.88 -17.42
N ASP A 538 8.70 3.00 -16.56
CA ASP A 538 7.87 4.19 -16.50
C ASP A 538 8.61 5.34 -15.79
N ILE A 539 9.37 5.05 -14.73
CA ILE A 539 10.22 6.05 -14.06
C ILE A 539 11.40 6.43 -14.94
N LYS A 540 11.95 5.49 -15.72
CA LYS A 540 13.07 5.76 -16.60
C LYS A 540 12.77 6.88 -17.58
N ILE A 541 11.55 6.93 -18.11
CA ILE A 541 11.08 8.02 -18.96
C ILE A 541 11.15 9.37 -18.22
N ASP A 542 10.70 9.40 -16.95
CA ASP A 542 10.71 10.61 -16.14
C ASP A 542 12.13 11.04 -15.75
N THR A 543 12.98 10.10 -15.35
CA THR A 543 14.35 10.39 -14.92
C THR A 543 15.23 10.76 -16.11
N ASP A 544 15.10 10.10 -17.25
CA ASP A 544 15.85 10.44 -18.47
C ASP A 544 15.47 11.85 -18.95
N ARG A 545 14.19 12.24 -18.85
CA ARG A 545 13.70 13.59 -19.16
C ARG A 545 14.28 14.66 -18.22
N LEU A 546 14.50 14.33 -16.96
CA LEU A 546 15.02 15.25 -15.94
C LEU A 546 16.55 15.18 -15.77
N GLY A 547 17.24 14.31 -16.50
CA GLY A 547 18.69 14.09 -16.35
C GLY A 547 19.07 13.39 -15.03
N ILE A 548 18.14 12.65 -14.43
CA ILE A 548 18.28 11.97 -13.14
C ILE A 548 18.73 10.52 -13.38
N LYS A 549 19.63 10.00 -12.55
CA LYS A 549 20.03 8.58 -12.59
C LYS A 549 18.93 7.71 -11.98
N LEU A 550 18.75 6.49 -12.50
CA LEU A 550 17.74 5.56 -12.01
C LEU A 550 18.33 4.17 -11.76
N ALA A 551 18.22 3.72 -10.51
CA ALA A 551 18.57 2.37 -10.10
C ALA A 551 17.31 1.61 -9.64
N LYS A 552 17.25 0.30 -9.91
CA LYS A 552 16.31 -0.62 -9.27
C LYS A 552 17.10 -1.62 -8.46
N THR A 553 16.49 -2.07 -7.38
CA THR A 553 17.09 -3.06 -6.49
C THR A 553 16.24 -4.32 -6.46
N GLN A 554 16.89 -5.46 -6.28
CA GLN A 554 16.20 -6.71 -6.00
C GLN A 554 15.96 -6.90 -4.50
N GLY A 555 15.06 -7.80 -4.10
CA GLY A 555 14.72 -8.04 -2.69
C GLY A 555 15.94 -8.21 -1.78
N ALA A 556 16.82 -9.15 -2.12
CA ALA A 556 18.03 -9.43 -1.34
C ALA A 556 19.05 -8.28 -1.37
N GLU A 557 19.21 -7.64 -2.52
CA GLU A 557 20.11 -6.50 -2.72
C GLU A 557 19.65 -5.26 -1.92
N TYR A 558 18.37 -4.88 -2.03
CA TYR A 558 17.79 -3.77 -1.30
C TYR A 558 17.96 -3.93 0.20
N ILE A 559 17.67 -5.14 0.69
CA ILE A 559 17.86 -5.49 2.09
C ILE A 559 19.33 -5.33 2.49
N LYS A 560 20.27 -5.84 1.69
CA LYS A 560 21.70 -5.64 1.93
C LYS A 560 22.05 -4.15 2.01
N LEU A 561 21.54 -3.31 1.10
CA LEU A 561 21.80 -1.87 1.09
C LEU A 561 21.17 -1.15 2.30
N THR A 562 20.01 -1.58 2.81
CA THR A 562 19.41 -1.00 4.03
C THR A 562 20.21 -1.29 5.31
N ARG A 563 21.19 -2.19 5.21
CA ARG A 563 21.87 -2.87 6.30
C ARG A 563 23.36 -2.50 6.32
N ASP A 564 23.98 -2.55 5.15
CA ASP A 564 25.37 -2.22 4.89
C ASP A 564 25.48 -0.77 4.41
N GLY A 565 25.69 0.16 5.36
CA GLY A 565 25.74 1.59 5.07
C GLY A 565 26.86 1.97 4.09
N LYS A 566 28.02 1.31 4.20
CA LYS A 566 29.14 1.51 3.28
C LYS A 566 28.77 1.01 1.88
N GLY A 567 28.22 -0.20 1.78
CA GLY A 567 27.71 -0.75 0.51
C GLY A 567 26.58 0.08 -0.10
N ALA A 568 25.76 0.75 0.71
CA ALA A 568 24.72 1.66 0.24
C ALA A 568 25.30 2.93 -0.39
N VAL A 569 26.31 3.52 0.24
CA VAL A 569 27.06 4.66 -0.28
C VAL A 569 27.81 4.28 -1.56
N GLU A 570 28.53 3.16 -1.55
CA GLU A 570 29.23 2.63 -2.72
C GLU A 570 28.26 2.38 -3.89
N PHE A 571 27.08 1.81 -3.60
CA PHE A 571 26.05 1.60 -4.61
C PHE A 571 25.58 2.92 -5.24
N VAL A 572 25.42 3.99 -4.45
CA VAL A 572 25.08 5.32 -4.96
C VAL A 572 26.21 5.86 -5.81
N GLU A 573 27.46 5.84 -5.32
CA GLU A 573 28.63 6.30 -6.06
C GLU A 573 28.79 5.56 -7.40
N ASP A 574 28.55 4.25 -7.42
CA ASP A 574 28.61 3.42 -8.62
C ASP A 574 27.59 3.83 -9.70
N GLN A 575 26.44 4.44 -9.33
CA GLN A 575 25.49 4.96 -10.33
C GLN A 575 25.99 6.20 -11.06
N PHE A 576 26.99 6.88 -10.49
CA PHE A 576 27.63 8.07 -11.05
C PHE A 576 29.01 7.78 -11.65
N LYS A 577 29.55 6.57 -11.44
CA LYS A 577 30.73 6.08 -12.18
C LYS A 577 30.27 5.71 -13.59
N SER A 578 30.37 6.68 -14.50
CA SER A 578 30.24 6.50 -15.95
C SER A 578 31.33 7.28 -16.65
#